data_AF-A0A2V9KJE7-F1
#
_entry.id   AF-A0A2V9KJE7-F1
#
_cell.length_a   1.000
_cell.length_b   1.000
_cell.length_c   1.000
_cell.angle_alpha   90.00
_cell.angle_beta   90.00
_cell.angle_gamma   90.00
#
_symmetry.space_group_name_H-M   'P 1'
#
loop_
_entity.id
_entity.type
_entity.pdbx_description
1 polymer ?
#
loop_
_entity_poly.entity_id
_entity_poly.type
_entity_poly.pdbx_seq_one_letter_code
_entity_poly.pdbx_strand_id
1 'polypeptide(L)' 'MGCQHLEEIYELYLLGALAADDVAKVQEHVDRGCPRCLEHLREAALAVYFLCLTARPVRPSPQQKSQLLRGLRKK' A
#
# COMPACT_ATOMS: atom_id res chain seq x y z
N MET A 1 -10.15 -6.57 -16.67
CA MET A 1 -10.05 -8.02 -16.36
C MET A 1 -11.13 -8.36 -15.34
N GLY A 2 -11.46 -9.64 -15.13
CA GLY A 2 -12.30 -10.02 -13.99
C GLY A 2 -11.55 -9.85 -12.66
N CYS A 3 -12.27 -9.56 -11.57
CA CYS A 3 -11.67 -9.35 -10.24
C CYS A 3 -10.81 -10.53 -9.75
N GLN A 4 -11.10 -11.75 -10.23
CA GLN A 4 -10.45 -13.00 -9.83
C GLN A 4 -8.96 -13.07 -10.24
N HIS A 5 -8.52 -12.28 -11.23
CA HIS A 5 -7.13 -12.31 -11.68
C HIS A 5 -6.21 -11.32 -10.93
N LEU A 6 -6.77 -10.55 -9.99
CA LEU A 6 -6.01 -9.53 -9.25
C LEU A 6 -5.59 -9.99 -7.84
N GLU A 7 -6.11 -11.13 -7.36
CA GLU A 7 -5.90 -11.61 -5.99
C GLU A 7 -4.43 -11.93 -5.69
N GLU A 8 -3.66 -12.36 -6.69
CA GLU A 8 -2.25 -12.76 -6.52
C GLU A 8 -1.27 -11.58 -6.53
N ILE A 9 -1.75 -10.36 -6.78
CA ILE A 9 -0.89 -9.20 -7.03
C ILE A 9 -1.09 -8.04 -6.03
N TYR A 10 -2.00 -8.16 -5.06
CA TYR A 10 -2.31 -7.05 -4.14
C TYR A 10 -1.16 -6.74 -3.17
N GLU A 11 -0.43 -7.73 -2.67
CA GLU A 11 0.73 -7.50 -1.80
C GLU A 11 1.83 -6.78 -2.57
N LEU A 12 2.08 -7.19 -3.83
CA LEU A 12 3.06 -6.53 -4.70
C LEU A 12 2.63 -5.11 -5.04
N TYR A 13 1.34 -4.88 -5.25
CA TYR A 13 0.77 -3.54 -5.44
C TYR A 13 1.06 -2.65 -4.24
N LEU A 14 0.76 -3.13 -3.02
CA LEU A 14 0.96 -2.39 -1.77
C LEU A 14 2.43 -2.14 -1.44
N LEU A 15 3.32 -3.07 -1.82
CA LEU A 15 4.76 -2.91 -1.68
C LEU A 15 5.37 -1.99 -2.75
N GLY A 16 4.59 -1.55 -3.74
CA GLY A 16 5.09 -0.74 -4.87
C GLY A 16 6.01 -1.53 -5.81
N ALA A 17 5.84 -2.85 -5.88
CA ALA A 17 6.70 -3.77 -6.63
C ALA A 17 6.08 -4.27 -7.94
N LEU A 18 4.84 -3.84 -8.28
CA LEU A 18 4.19 -4.21 -9.54
C LEU A 18 4.70 -3.40 -10.74
N ALA A 19 4.61 -4.02 -11.91
CA ALA A 19 4.78 -3.34 -13.19
C ALA A 19 3.66 -2.30 -13.40
N ALA A 20 3.96 -1.23 -14.14
CA ALA A 20 3.03 -0.11 -14.35
C ALA A 20 1.67 -0.55 -14.93
N ASP A 21 1.67 -1.50 -15.86
CA ASP A 21 0.45 -2.02 -16.48
C ASP A 21 -0.44 -2.77 -15.46
N ASP A 22 0.16 -3.45 -14.47
CA ASP A 22 -0.57 -4.16 -13.42
C ASP A 22 -1.05 -3.22 -12.31
N VAL A 23 -0.27 -2.18 -12.01
CA VAL A 23 -0.71 -1.07 -11.15
C VAL A 23 -1.99 -0.44 -11.71
N ALA A 24 -2.02 -0.15 -13.01
CA ALA A 24 -3.20 0.46 -13.65
C ALA A 24 -4.46 -0.42 -13.53
N LYS A 25 -4.30 -1.75 -13.63
CA LYS A 25 -5.41 -2.70 -13.48
C LYS A 25 -5.96 -2.70 -12.05
N VAL A 26 -5.10 -2.70 -11.03
CA VAL A 26 -5.54 -2.65 -9.63
C VAL A 26 -6.20 -1.30 -9.34
N GLN A 27 -5.58 -0.20 -9.79
CA GLN A 27 -6.09 1.16 -9.57
C GLN A 27 -7.48 1.36 -10.17
N GLU A 28 -7.74 0.86 -11.39
CA GLU A 28 -9.07 0.93 -12.02
C GLU A 28 -10.16 0.34 -11.12
N HIS A 29 -9.91 -0.82 -10.50
CA HIS A 29 -10.89 -1.48 -9.64
C HIS A 29 -11.08 -0.77 -8.30
N VAL A 30 -10.00 -0.21 -7.75
CA VAL A 30 -10.04 0.59 -6.52
C VAL A 30 -10.82 1.89 -6.75
N ASP A 31 -10.57 2.59 -7.85
CA ASP A 31 -11.25 3.85 -8.22
C ASP A 31 -12.75 3.64 -8.44
N ARG A 32 -13.13 2.47 -8.98
CA ARG A 32 -14.53 2.08 -9.18
C ARG A 32 -15.21 1.58 -7.89
N GLY A 33 -14.47 1.49 -6.79
CA GLY A 33 -15.00 1.05 -5.50
C GLY A 33 -15.44 -0.41 -5.49
N CYS A 34 -14.79 -1.29 -6.26
CA CYS A 34 -15.18 -2.70 -6.37
C CYS A 34 -15.11 -3.40 -4.99
N PRO A 35 -16.23 -3.89 -4.42
CA PRO A 35 -16.26 -4.40 -3.05
C PRO A 35 -15.26 -5.55 -2.80
N ARG A 36 -15.22 -6.54 -3.70
CA ARG A 36 -14.30 -7.70 -3.60
C ARG A 36 -12.84 -7.27 -3.66
N CYS A 37 -12.47 -6.39 -4.59
CA CYS A 37 -11.10 -5.91 -4.70
C CYS A 37 -10.70 -5.10 -3.46
N LEU A 38 -11.59 -4.28 -2.92
CA LEU A 38 -11.33 -3.52 -1.69
C LEU A 38 -11.20 -4.43 -0.46
N GLU A 39 -11.97 -5.51 -0.38
CA GLU A 39 -11.87 -6.50 0.70
C GLU A 39 -10.51 -7.21 0.67
N HIS A 40 -10.13 -7.80 -0.46
CA HIS A 40 -8.83 -8.48 -0.58
C HIS A 40 -7.65 -7.52 -0.46
N LEU A 41 -7.77 -6.27 -0.93
CA LEU A 41 -6.72 -5.28 -0.74
C LEU A 41 -6.52 -4.93 0.75
N ARG A 42 -7.59 -4.94 1.56
CA ARG A 42 -7.48 -4.77 3.02
C ARG A 42 -6.81 -5.98 3.67
N GLU A 43 -7.13 -7.19 3.24
CA GLU A 43 -6.46 -8.41 3.72
C GLU A 43 -4.97 -8.40 3.41
N ALA A 44 -4.61 -8.09 2.16
CA ALA A 44 -3.22 -7.93 1.72
C ALA A 44 -2.49 -6.83 2.50
N ALA A 45 -3.18 -5.73 2.85
CA ALA A 45 -2.61 -4.67 3.68
C ALA A 45 -2.25 -5.15 5.08
N LEU A 46 -3.04 -6.04 5.68
CA LEU A 46 -2.69 -6.67 6.96
C LEU A 46 -1.46 -7.56 6.83
N ALA A 47 -1.36 -8.36 5.77
CA ALA A 47 -0.19 -9.20 5.52
C ALA A 47 1.09 -8.37 5.34
N VAL A 48 1.04 -7.31 4.51
CA VAL A 48 2.16 -6.38 4.31
C VAL A 48 2.51 -5.65 5.62
N TYR A 49 1.52 -5.27 6.43
CA TYR A 49 1.77 -4.67 7.74
C TYR A 49 2.55 -5.61 8.67
N PHE A 50 2.11 -6.88 8.79
CA PHE A 50 2.82 -7.87 9.60
C PHE A 50 4.23 -8.14 9.08
N LEU A 51 4.43 -8.19 7.76
CA LEU A 51 5.75 -8.29 7.17
C LEU A 51 6.64 -7.11 7.57
N CYS A 52 6.12 -5.88 7.51
CA CYS A 52 6.86 -4.67 7.91
C CYS A 52 7.31 -4.70 9.37
N LEU A 53 6.57 -5.35 10.27
CA LEU A 53 6.95 -5.48 11.68
C LEU A 53 8.19 -6.38 11.89
N THR A 54 8.51 -7.25 10.93
CA THR A 54 9.71 -8.10 10.97
C THR A 54 10.97 -7.36 10.55
N ALA A 55 10.83 -6.24 9.84
CA ALA A 55 11.96 -5.45 9.39
C ALA A 55 12.65 -4.75 10.57
N ARG A 56 13.99 -4.69 10.53
CA ARG A 56 14.76 -3.96 11.54
C ARG A 56 14.40 -2.48 11.51
N PRO A 57 13.89 -1.88 12.61
CA PRO A 57 13.53 -0.48 12.62
C PRO A 57 14.77 0.41 12.42
N VAL A 58 14.66 1.35 11.47
CA VAL A 58 15.65 2.42 11.29
C VAL A 58 15.10 3.68 11.92
N ARG A 59 15.81 4.24 12.92
CA ARG A 59 15.39 5.51 13.51
C ARG A 59 15.74 6.65 12.54
N PRO A 60 14.78 7.50 12.15
CA PRO A 60 15.08 8.69 11.35
C PRO A 60 15.92 9.66 12.16
N SER A 61 16.70 10.52 11.48
CA SER A 61 17.46 11.55 12.19
C SER A 61 16.52 12.54 12.90
N PRO A 62 16.92 13.15 14.04
CA PRO A 62 16.10 14.15 14.71
C PRO A 62 15.69 15.29 13.78
N GLN A 63 16.57 15.69 12.85
CA GLN A 63 16.29 16.73 11.86
C GLN A 63 15.20 16.30 10.86
N GLN A 64 15.29 15.09 10.30
CA GLN A 64 14.26 14.54 9.39
C GLN A 64 12.90 14.45 10.09
N LYS A 65 12.88 13.94 11.33
CA LYS A 65 11.66 13.89 12.15
C LYS A 65 11.08 15.29 12.36
N SER A 66 11.91 16.28 12.68
CA SER A 66 11.47 17.67 12.88
C SER A 66 10.89 18.30 11.61
N GLN A 67 11.44 17.98 10.43
CA GLN A 67 10.95 18.45 9.14
C GLN A 67 9.56 17.87 8.83
N LEU A 68 9.41 16.55 9.00
CA LEU A 68 8.11 15.87 8.83
C LEU A 68 7.05 16.44 9.77
N LEU A 69 7.37 16.60 11.06
CA LEU A 69 6.43 17.11 12.06
C LEU A 69 6.01 18.58 11.80
N ARG A 70 6.88 19.41 11.21
CA ARG A 70 6.52 20.78 10.80
C ARG A 70 5.45 20.79 9.69
N GLY A 71 5.47 19.81 8.79
CA GLY A 71 4.45 19.66 7.75
C GLY A 71 3.05 19.33 8.31
N LEU A 72 2.99 18.60 9.43
CA LEU A 72 1.73 18.23 10.09
C LEU A 72 1.12 19.36 10.93
N ARG A 73 1.91 20.35 11.34
CA ARG A 73 1.47 21.50 12.17
C ARG A 73 0.75 22.59 11.38
N LYS A 74 0.50 22.39 10.08
CA LYS A 74 -0.34 23.30 9.29
C LYS A 74 -1.81 22.83 9.34
N LYS A 75 -2.48 23.18 10.43
CA LYS A 75 -3.94 23.31 10.51
C LYS A 75 -4.28 24.33 11.60
#